data_AF-A0A5C7W4V4-F1
#
_entry.id   AF-A0A5C7W4V4-F1
#
_cell.length_a   1.000
_cell.length_b   1.000
_cell.length_c   1.000
_cell.angle_alpha   90.00
_cell.angle_beta   90.00
_cell.angle_gamma   90.00
#
_symmetry.space_group_name_H-M   'P 1'
#
loop_
_entity.id
_entity.type
_entity.pdbx_description
1 polymer ?
#
loop_
_entity_poly.entity_id
_entity_poly.type
_entity_poly.pdbx_seq_one_letter_code
_entity_poly.pdbx_strand_id
1 'polypeptide(L)' 'IDMLKRAGARRIKGIFLVAAPEGLRAVEAAHPDVEIYTAAIDERLNDKGYILPGLGDAGDRIFGTRL' A
#
# COMPACT_ATOMS: atom_id res chain seq x y z
N ILE A 1 0.32 6.95 -8.11
CA ILE A 1 -0.68 8.03 -7.95
C ILE A 1 -0.46 9.14 -8.98
N ASP A 2 0.76 9.64 -9.17
CA ASP A 2 1.07 10.70 -10.16
C ASP A 2 0.54 10.45 -11.57
N MET A 3 0.63 9.21 -12.06
CA MET A 3 0.09 8.85 -13.38
C MET A 3 -1.41 9.16 -13.49
N LEU A 4 -2.20 8.83 -12.45
CA LEU A 4 -3.63 9.10 -12.43
C LEU A 4 -3.91 10.60 -12.40
N LYS A 5 -3.14 11.37 -11.61
CA LYS A 5 -3.25 12.83 -11.57
C LYS A 5 -2.91 13.47 -12.92
N ARG A 6 -1.85 13.00 -13.59
CA ARG A 6 -1.48 13.44 -14.95
C ARG A 6 -2.57 13.11 -15.97
N ALA A 7 -3.28 12.00 -15.79
CA ALA A 7 -4.45 11.64 -16.60
C ALA A 7 -5.72 12.42 -16.24
N GLY A 8 -5.66 13.36 -15.29
CA GLY A 8 -6.78 14.24 -14.92
C GLY A 8 -7.64 13.74 -13.75
N ALA A 9 -7.27 12.66 -13.07
CA ALA A 9 -7.99 12.19 -11.89
C ALA A 9 -7.89 13.21 -10.74
N ARG A 10 -9.04 13.69 -10.26
CA ARG A 10 -9.14 14.71 -9.19
C ARG A 10 -9.44 14.15 -7.81
N ARG A 11 -10.04 12.96 -7.75
CA ARG A 11 -10.36 12.28 -6.49
C ARG A 11 -9.86 10.85 -6.57
N ILE A 12 -8.91 10.52 -5.70
CA ILE A 12 -8.24 9.23 -5.68
C ILE A 12 -8.42 8.64 -4.29
N LYS A 13 -8.86 7.38 -4.24
CA LYS A 13 -8.93 6.60 -3.01
C LYS A 13 -8.09 5.34 -3.17
N GLY A 14 -7.16 5.12 -2.25
CA GLY A 14 -6.39 3.88 -2.15
C GLY A 14 -7.09 2.90 -1.21
N ILE A 15 -7.26 1.65 -1.63
CA ILE A 15 -7.84 0.58 -0.80
C ILE A 15 -6.84 -0.55 -0.71
N PHE A 16 -6.44 -0.92 0.52
CA PHE A 16 -5.41 -1.92 0.78
C PHE A 16 -5.86 -2.92 1.84
N LEU A 17 -5.42 -4.18 1.74
CA LEU A 17 -5.72 -5.16 2.78
C LEU A 17 -4.91 -4.89 4.06
N VAL A 18 -3.60 -4.66 3.92
CA VAL A 18 -2.70 -4.33 5.02
C VAL A 18 -1.72 -3.24 4.57
N ALA A 19 -1.39 -2.31 5.47
CA ALA A 19 -0.42 -1.26 5.22
C ALA A 19 0.60 -1.15 6.36
N ALA A 20 1.81 -0.68 6.04
CA ALA A 20 2.81 -0.32 7.05
C ALA A 20 2.83 1.21 7.27
N PRO A 21 3.12 1.70 8.49
CA PRO A 21 3.16 3.12 8.82
C PRO A 21 4.10 3.93 7.93
N GLU A 22 5.24 3.35 7.54
CA GLU A 22 6.24 3.96 6.65
C GLU A 22 5.64 4.23 5.26
N GLY A 23 4.89 3.26 4.72
CA GLY A 23 4.21 3.41 3.43
C GLY A 23 3.10 4.44 3.48
N LEU A 24 2.31 4.46 4.56
CA LEU A 24 1.26 5.47 4.76
C LEU A 24 1.85 6.88 4.83
N ARG A 25 2.90 7.09 5.64
CA ARG A 25 3.59 8.39 5.73
C ARG A 25 4.19 8.83 4.40
N ALA A 26 4.76 7.89 3.64
CA ALA A 26 5.32 8.21 2.33
C ALA A 26 4.24 8.68 1.35
N VAL A 27 3.08 8.02 1.33
CA VAL A 27 1.95 8.45 0.48
C VAL A 27 1.37 9.77 0.97
N GLU A 28 1.18 9.95 2.28
CA GLU A 28 0.69 11.21 2.85
C GLU A 28 1.61 12.39 2.53
N ALA A 29 2.93 12.21 2.66
CA ALA A 29 3.91 13.26 2.34
C ALA A 29 3.93 13.61 0.84
N ALA A 30 3.81 12.62 -0.05
CA ALA A 30 3.84 12.85 -1.49
C ALA A 30 2.49 13.30 -2.06
N HIS A 31 1.38 12.83 -1.47
CA HIS A 31 0.02 12.96 -1.98
C HIS A 31 -0.99 13.12 -0.83
N PRO A 32 -0.95 14.24 -0.09
CA PRO A 32 -1.81 14.48 1.07
C PRO A 32 -3.31 14.55 0.75
N ASP A 33 -3.67 14.67 -0.53
CA ASP A 33 -5.03 14.70 -1.06
C ASP A 33 -5.64 13.30 -1.33
N VAL A 34 -4.88 12.22 -1.13
CA VAL A 34 -5.35 10.85 -1.36
C VAL A 34 -5.96 10.26 -0.08
N GLU A 35 -7.22 9.83 -0.18
CA GLU A 35 -7.88 9.11 0.92
C GLU A 35 -7.41 7.64 0.91
N ILE A 36 -6.86 7.14 2.01
CA ILE A 36 -6.46 5.73 2.14
C ILE A 36 -7.41 5.00 3.09
N TYR A 37 -7.88 3.84 2.64
CA TYR A 37 -8.63 2.88 3.43
C TYR A 37 -7.82 1.59 3.50
N THR A 38 -7.64 1.06 4.70
CA THR A 38 -7.00 -0.24 4.88
C THR A 38 -7.68 -1.04 5.98
N ALA A 39 -7.70 -2.37 5.83
CA ALA A 39 -8.31 -3.24 6.83
C ALA A 39 -7.42 -3.40 8.07
N ALA A 40 -6.10 -3.28 7.92
CA ALA A 40 -5.15 -3.33 9.02
C ALA A 40 -3.94 -2.42 8.79
N ILE A 41 -3.43 -1.85 9.87
CA ILE A 41 -2.14 -1.17 9.90
C ILE A 41 -1.21 -2.00 10.78
N ASP A 42 -0.16 -2.54 10.18
CA ASP A 42 0.81 -3.41 10.83
C ASP A 42 2.00 -2.61 11.38
N GLU A 43 3.01 -3.28 11.96
CA GLU A 43 4.01 -2.60 12.78
C GLU A 43 5.03 -1.81 11.96
N ARG A 44 5.60 -2.44 10.93
CA ARG A 44 6.75 -1.91 10.19
C ARG A 44 7.01 -2.64 8.89
N LEU A 45 7.93 -2.12 8.10
CA LEU A 45 8.62 -2.86 7.06
C LEU A 45 9.89 -3.53 7.62
N ASN A 46 10.29 -4.66 7.05
CA ASN A 46 11.63 -5.23 7.24
C ASN A 46 12.61 -4.72 6.17
N ASP A 47 13.89 -5.11 6.26
CA ASP A 47 14.95 -4.67 5.33
C ASP A 47 14.72 -5.08 3.86
N LYS A 48 13.82 -6.05 3.63
CA LYS A 48 13.43 -6.52 2.29
C LYS A 48 12.16 -5.85 1.78
N GLY A 49 11.55 -4.96 2.56
CA GLY A 49 10.31 -4.26 2.21
C GLY A 49 9.03 -5.05 2.44
N TYR A 50 9.07 -6.18 3.17
CA TYR A 50 7.85 -6.88 3.59
C TYR A 50 7.25 -6.21 4.83
N ILE A 51 5.92 -6.13 4.87
CA ILE A 51 5.16 -5.69 6.04
C ILE A 51 5.23 -6.78 7.12
N LEU A 52 5.42 -6.38 8.38
CA LEU A 52 5.45 -7.26 9.55
C LEU A 52 4.34 -6.89 10.56
N PRO A 53 3.55 -7.87 11.05
CA PRO A 53 3.59 -9.30 10.73
C PRO A 53 3.16 -9.63 9.29
N GLY A 54 2.31 -8.81 8.69
CA GLY A 54 1.95 -8.83 7.27
C GLY A 54 1.31 -10.12 6.79
N LEU A 55 1.39 -10.31 5.47
CA LEU A 55 0.76 -11.43 4.77
C LEU A 55 1.75 -12.23 3.91
N GLY A 56 3.05 -11.90 3.95
CA GLY A 56 4.03 -12.41 3.00
C GLY A 56 3.84 -11.82 1.60
N ASP A 57 4.15 -12.60 0.57
CA ASP A 57 3.97 -12.19 -0.82
C ASP A 57 2.50 -12.31 -1.25
N ALA A 58 1.84 -11.17 -1.47
CA ALA A 58 0.43 -11.16 -1.85
C ALA A 58 0.17 -11.79 -3.22
N GLY A 59 1.09 -11.61 -4.18
CA GLY A 59 0.95 -12.16 -5.53
C GLY A 59 1.02 -13.68 -5.50
N ASP A 60 2.04 -14.22 -4.83
CA ASP A 60 2.19 -15.68 -4.67
C ASP A 60 0.97 -16.30 -3.99
N ARG A 61 0.41 -15.63 -2.97
CA ARG A 61 -0.77 -16.15 -2.25
C ARG A 61 -2.05 -16.07 -3.05
N ILE A 62 -2.22 -15.06 -3.90
CA ILE A 62 -3.42 -14.91 -4.74
C ILE A 62 -3.39 -15.89 -5.92
N PHE A 63 -2.21 -16.05 -6.56
CA PHE A 63 -2.10 -16.78 -7.82
C PHE A 63 -1.44 -18.16 -7.69
N GLY A 64 -0.96 -18.54 -6.50
CA GLY A 64 -0.36 -19.85 -6.25
C GLY A 64 0.96 -20.07 -7.01
N THR A 65 1.74 -19.01 -7.23
CA THR A 65 2.92 -19.04 -8.12
C THR A 65 4.19 -19.62 -7.48
N ARG A 66 4.19 -19.88 -6.17
CA ARG A 66 5.18 -20.73 -5.50
C ARG A 66 4.50 -21.98 -4.94
N LEU A 67 5.00 -23.14 -5.36
CA LEU A 67 4.74 -24.46 -4.75
C LEU A 67 5.58 -24.62 -3.49
#